data_AF-A0A1I6D3R3-F1
#
_entry.id   AF-A0A1I6D3R3-F1
#
_cell.length_a   1.000
_cell.length_b   1.000
_cell.length_c   1.000
_cell.angle_alpha   90.00
_cell.angle_beta   90.00
_cell.angle_gamma   90.00
#
_symmetry.space_group_name_H-M   'P 1'
#
loop_
_entity.id
_entity.type
_entity.pdbx_description
1 polymer ?
#
loop_
_entity_poly.entity_id
_entity_poly.type
_entity_poly.pdbx_seq_one_letter_code
_entity_poly.pdbx_strand_id
1 'polypeptide(L)'
;MICWPAQFKRLAAVLLWLVVAAPCAAASERDFRLAVPAALEGSGLLSHLLPRFSLKMATRVSVVPEGEAAEAALRLAPEGPAVFTGPAGTWHLAAMAPDHGGVARFRDWLASEAGHRALAAYTVDGVTLYVPPALRRVARAEEVIDGDAEAGRALALTHCGRCHVVDRADRLNALGSTPSFEILRGLPDWEERFAGFFARNPHPAFTQIPSVTAPFAIDLPPPIVPLEITVEDLGAILAYVAGMTPPDLGAPLQVQ
;
A
#
# COMPACT_ATOMS: atom_id res chain seq x y z
N MET A 1 -21.49 -101.06 2.50
CA MET A 1 -20.83 -100.10 3.41
C MET A 1 -20.31 -98.95 2.57
N ILE A 2 -20.78 -97.74 2.85
CA ILE A 2 -20.19 -96.39 2.65
C ILE A 2 -21.36 -95.40 2.50
N CYS A 3 -21.35 -94.41 3.38
CA CYS A 3 -22.33 -93.36 3.64
C CYS A 3 -22.52 -92.35 2.49
N TRP A 4 -23.77 -91.84 2.34
CA TRP A 4 -24.30 -90.44 2.35
C TRP A 4 -23.29 -89.27 2.01
N PRO A 5 -23.66 -88.05 1.47
CA PRO A 5 -24.99 -87.45 1.56
C PRO A 5 -25.53 -86.54 0.42
N ALA A 6 -26.86 -86.39 0.33
CA ALA A 6 -27.67 -85.20 0.68
C ALA A 6 -27.71 -84.03 -0.32
N GLN A 7 -28.96 -83.75 -0.73
CA GLN A 7 -29.60 -82.43 -0.69
C GLN A 7 -29.20 -81.39 -1.74
N PHE A 8 -29.95 -81.42 -2.84
CA PHE A 8 -30.40 -80.22 -3.53
C PHE A 8 -31.16 -79.29 -2.57
N LYS A 9 -30.77 -78.01 -2.52
CA LYS A 9 -31.70 -76.87 -2.37
C LYS A 9 -30.98 -75.52 -2.58
N ARG A 10 -31.50 -74.79 -3.58
CA ARG A 10 -31.75 -73.32 -3.64
C ARG A 10 -30.62 -72.35 -4.03
N LEU A 11 -30.72 -71.90 -5.29
CA LEU A 11 -30.71 -70.51 -5.78
C LEU A 11 -30.34 -69.38 -4.80
N ALA A 12 -29.30 -68.59 -5.16
CA ALA A 12 -29.14 -67.12 -5.03
C ALA A 12 -27.62 -66.80 -5.12
N ALA A 13 -27.11 -66.24 -6.23
CA ALA A 13 -27.03 -64.83 -6.57
C ALA A 13 -25.83 -64.06 -5.95
N VAL A 14 -25.24 -63.24 -6.82
CA VAL A 14 -24.43 -62.03 -6.57
C VAL A 14 -22.90 -62.18 -6.54
N LEU A 15 -22.30 -61.70 -7.64
CA LEU A 15 -20.90 -61.29 -7.80
C LEU A 15 -20.53 -60.24 -6.75
N LEU A 16 -19.49 -60.51 -5.95
CA LEU A 16 -18.83 -59.50 -5.13
C LEU A 16 -17.53 -59.08 -5.82
N TRP A 17 -17.62 -58.08 -6.69
CA TRP A 17 -16.47 -57.34 -7.18
C TRP A 17 -16.05 -56.34 -6.09
N LEU A 18 -14.95 -56.64 -5.40
CA LEU A 18 -14.31 -55.74 -4.44
C LEU A 18 -13.64 -54.59 -5.22
N VAL A 19 -14.41 -53.54 -5.49
CA VAL A 19 -13.85 -52.23 -5.84
C VAL A 19 -13.24 -51.66 -4.56
N VAL A 20 -11.92 -51.68 -4.48
CA VAL A 20 -11.18 -50.90 -3.48
C VAL A 20 -11.39 -49.44 -3.87
N ALA A 21 -12.43 -48.81 -3.32
CA ALA A 21 -12.57 -47.37 -3.35
C ALA A 21 -11.44 -46.79 -2.50
N ALA A 22 -10.37 -46.36 -3.17
CA ALA A 22 -9.43 -45.43 -2.57
C ALA A 22 -10.26 -44.22 -2.08
N PRO A 23 -10.14 -43.79 -0.81
CA PRO A 23 -10.75 -42.56 -0.41
C PRO A 23 -10.04 -41.44 -1.18
N CYS A 24 -10.67 -40.95 -2.26
CA CYS A 24 -10.44 -39.60 -2.71
C CYS A 24 -10.80 -38.72 -1.51
N ALA A 25 -9.78 -38.28 -0.78
CA ALA A 25 -9.92 -37.15 0.11
C ALA A 25 -10.44 -36.01 -0.76
N ALA A 26 -11.73 -35.71 -0.64
CA ALA A 26 -12.28 -34.49 -1.20
C ALA A 26 -11.50 -33.35 -0.53
N ALA A 27 -10.54 -32.79 -1.26
CA ALA A 27 -9.84 -31.59 -0.83
C ALA A 27 -10.92 -30.56 -0.51
N SER A 28 -10.95 -30.08 0.73
CA SER A 28 -11.86 -29.00 1.07
C SER A 28 -11.54 -27.84 0.11
N GLU A 29 -12.53 -27.29 -0.61
CA GLU A 29 -12.37 -26.08 -1.47
C GLU A 29 -11.83 -24.84 -0.70
N ARG A 30 -11.59 -25.00 0.59
CA ARG A 30 -10.99 -24.03 1.49
C ARG A 30 -9.48 -24.16 1.55
N ASP A 31 -8.94 -25.37 1.60
CA ASP A 31 -7.50 -25.59 1.79
C ASP A 31 -6.76 -25.48 0.46
N PHE A 32 -5.57 -24.88 0.47
CA PHE A 32 -4.82 -24.67 -0.78
C PHE A 32 -3.31 -24.69 -0.56
N ARG A 33 -2.57 -24.91 -1.66
CA ARG A 33 -1.13 -24.79 -1.74
C ARG A 33 -0.76 -23.39 -2.23
N LEU A 34 0.27 -22.82 -1.60
CA LEU A 34 0.83 -21.52 -1.94
C LEU A 34 2.28 -21.71 -2.38
N ALA A 35 2.57 -21.44 -3.65
CA ALA A 35 3.93 -21.42 -4.16
C ALA A 35 4.66 -20.16 -3.69
N VAL A 36 5.84 -20.33 -3.11
CA VAL A 36 6.60 -19.24 -2.47
C VAL A 36 8.06 -19.30 -2.92
N PRO A 37 8.64 -18.18 -3.39
CA PRO A 37 10.06 -18.12 -3.69
C PRO A 37 10.92 -18.32 -2.44
N ALA A 38 12.05 -19.01 -2.58
CA ALA A 38 12.93 -19.36 -1.45
C ALA A 38 13.38 -18.15 -0.62
N ALA A 39 13.58 -16.99 -1.26
CA ALA A 39 13.92 -15.74 -0.57
C ALA A 39 12.83 -15.27 0.41
N LEU A 40 11.55 -15.48 0.07
CA LEU A 40 10.43 -15.13 0.94
C LEU A 40 10.16 -16.23 1.97
N GLU A 41 10.33 -17.49 1.62
CA GLU A 41 10.21 -18.59 2.56
C GLU A 41 11.27 -18.49 3.67
N GLY A 42 12.54 -18.29 3.28
CA GLY A 42 13.66 -18.09 4.20
C GLY A 42 13.58 -16.82 5.03
N SER A 43 12.68 -15.88 4.68
CA SER A 43 12.47 -14.67 5.48
C SER A 43 11.76 -14.93 6.79
N GLY A 44 11.08 -16.07 6.98
CA GLY A 44 10.28 -16.39 8.17
C GLY A 44 8.90 -15.72 8.25
N LEU A 45 8.58 -14.80 7.32
CA LEU A 45 7.32 -14.06 7.32
C LEU A 45 6.09 -14.99 7.27
N LEU A 46 6.09 -15.99 6.39
CA LEU A 46 4.91 -16.86 6.24
C LEU A 46 4.72 -17.78 7.44
N SER A 47 5.79 -18.24 8.08
CA SER A 47 5.72 -18.96 9.36
C SER A 47 5.07 -18.12 10.46
N HIS A 48 5.18 -16.79 10.37
CA HIS A 48 4.47 -15.86 11.24
C HIS A 48 3.00 -15.65 10.83
N LEU A 49 2.72 -15.44 9.54
CA LEU A 49 1.36 -15.08 9.07
C LEU A 49 0.40 -16.27 9.05
N LEU A 50 0.83 -17.41 8.52
CA LEU A 50 -0.06 -18.53 8.21
C LEU A 50 -0.78 -19.11 9.45
N PRO A 51 -0.13 -19.30 10.62
CA PRO A 51 -0.85 -19.78 11.81
C PRO A 51 -2.00 -18.87 12.22
N ARG A 52 -1.83 -17.54 12.10
CA ARG A 52 -2.85 -16.54 12.46
C ARG A 52 -4.01 -16.54 11.48
N PHE A 53 -3.70 -16.63 10.19
CA PHE A 53 -4.71 -16.77 9.13
C PHE A 53 -5.50 -18.08 9.31
N SER A 54 -4.81 -19.21 9.42
CA SER A 54 -5.44 -20.53 9.49
C SER A 54 -6.34 -20.68 10.70
N LEU A 55 -5.93 -20.15 11.86
CA LEU A 55 -6.76 -20.16 13.06
C LEU A 55 -8.03 -19.31 12.89
N LYS A 56 -7.90 -18.10 12.36
CA LYS A 56 -9.04 -17.17 12.22
C LYS A 56 -10.02 -17.59 11.11
N MET A 57 -9.49 -18.14 10.02
CA MET A 57 -10.24 -18.39 8.80
C MET A 57 -10.59 -19.87 8.60
N ALA A 58 -10.18 -20.75 9.53
CA ALA A 58 -10.36 -22.19 9.45
C ALA A 58 -9.95 -22.76 8.07
N THR A 59 -8.79 -22.31 7.58
CA THR A 59 -8.27 -22.61 6.24
C THR A 59 -6.81 -23.03 6.35
N ARG A 60 -6.45 -24.21 5.86
CA ARG A 60 -5.06 -24.68 5.84
C ARG A 60 -4.37 -24.18 4.57
N VAL A 61 -3.18 -23.64 4.75
CA VAL A 61 -2.28 -23.26 3.65
C VAL A 61 -1.04 -24.12 3.72
N SER A 62 -0.71 -24.80 2.63
CA SER A 62 0.53 -25.57 2.51
C SER A 62 1.51 -24.81 1.63
N VAL A 63 2.66 -24.40 2.17
CA VAL A 63 3.69 -23.74 1.37
C VAL A 63 4.42 -24.79 0.54
N VAL A 64 4.60 -24.49 -0.74
CA VAL A 64 5.39 -25.30 -1.67
C VAL A 64 6.44 -24.42 -2.36
N PRO A 65 7.59 -25.00 -2.78
CA PRO A 65 8.57 -24.29 -3.58
C PRO A 65 8.00 -23.70 -4.87
N GLU A 66 8.61 -22.62 -5.35
CA GLU A 66 8.28 -22.07 -6.66
C GLU A 66 8.50 -23.12 -7.78
N GLY A 67 7.53 -23.22 -8.69
CA GLY A 67 7.55 -24.19 -9.80
C GLY A 67 6.74 -25.46 -9.52
N GLU A 68 6.38 -25.74 -8.27
CA GLU A 68 5.43 -26.81 -7.94
C GLU A 68 3.98 -26.37 -8.19
N ALA A 69 3.10 -27.35 -8.44
CA ALA A 69 1.69 -27.10 -8.69
C ALA A 69 1.00 -26.53 -7.43
N ALA A 70 0.46 -25.32 -7.54
CA ALA A 70 -0.20 -24.61 -6.45
C ALA A 70 -1.40 -23.79 -6.96
N GLU A 71 -2.39 -23.57 -6.11
CA GLU A 71 -3.58 -22.79 -6.45
C GLU A 71 -3.31 -21.28 -6.42
N ALA A 72 -2.27 -20.86 -5.69
CA ALA A 72 -1.77 -19.48 -5.69
C ALA A 72 -0.25 -19.42 -5.57
N ALA A 73 0.34 -18.29 -5.96
CA ALA A 73 1.77 -18.02 -5.83
C ALA A 73 2.01 -16.59 -5.32
N LEU A 74 3.05 -16.39 -4.50
CA LEU A 74 3.55 -15.05 -4.16
C LEU A 74 4.66 -14.66 -5.14
N ARG A 75 4.48 -13.55 -5.85
CA ARG A 75 5.40 -13.09 -6.91
C ARG A 75 5.76 -11.62 -6.73
N LEU A 76 6.96 -11.24 -7.17
CA LEU A 76 7.35 -9.82 -7.29
C LEU A 76 6.78 -9.18 -8.57
N ALA A 77 6.54 -9.99 -9.61
CA ALA A 77 5.84 -9.56 -10.81
C ALA A 77 4.40 -9.14 -10.46
N PRO A 78 3.83 -8.12 -11.14
CA PRO A 78 2.50 -7.59 -10.86
C PRO A 78 1.37 -8.50 -11.40
N GLU A 79 1.38 -9.76 -10.97
CA GLU A 79 0.41 -10.78 -11.32
C GLU A 79 -0.57 -10.95 -10.16
N GLY A 80 -1.75 -10.35 -10.29
CA GLY A 80 -2.76 -10.31 -9.23
C GLY A 80 -2.56 -9.14 -8.26
N PRO A 81 -3.35 -9.07 -7.18
CA PRO A 81 -3.34 -7.95 -6.23
C PRO A 81 -2.04 -7.91 -5.42
N ALA A 82 -1.54 -6.69 -5.20
CA ALA A 82 -0.45 -6.43 -4.26
C ALA A 82 -0.93 -6.71 -2.83
N VAL A 83 -0.16 -7.50 -2.07
CA VAL A 83 -0.55 -7.95 -0.73
C VAL A 83 0.32 -7.37 0.38
N PHE A 84 1.61 -7.13 0.12
CA PHE A 84 2.52 -6.44 1.04
C PHE A 84 3.77 -6.00 0.30
N THR A 85 4.54 -5.10 0.91
CA THR A 85 5.85 -4.68 0.42
C THR A 85 6.92 -5.04 1.42
N GLY A 86 7.97 -5.71 0.94
CA GLY A 86 9.14 -6.10 1.73
C GLY A 86 10.45 -5.63 1.10
N PRO A 87 11.61 -6.02 1.65
CA PRO A 87 12.93 -5.55 1.18
C PRO A 87 13.17 -5.79 -0.32
N ALA A 88 12.67 -6.90 -0.86
CA ALA A 88 12.81 -7.26 -2.28
C ALA A 88 11.83 -6.52 -3.22
N GLY A 89 10.84 -5.79 -2.69
CA GLY A 89 9.82 -5.11 -3.47
C GLY A 89 8.39 -5.46 -3.06
N THR A 90 7.44 -5.12 -3.94
CA THR A 90 6.01 -5.36 -3.71
C THR A 90 5.66 -6.78 -4.14
N TRP A 91 5.11 -7.53 -3.20
CA TRP A 91 4.64 -8.89 -3.42
C TRP A 91 3.17 -8.89 -3.83
N HIS A 92 2.87 -9.68 -4.85
CA HIS A 92 1.54 -9.89 -5.42
C HIS A 92 1.13 -11.34 -5.23
N LEU A 93 -0.16 -11.56 -5.02
CA LEU A 93 -0.74 -12.90 -4.92
C LEU A 93 -1.36 -13.28 -6.27
N ALA A 94 -0.65 -14.09 -7.04
CA ALA A 94 -1.12 -14.62 -8.30
C ALA A 94 -2.01 -15.84 -8.05
N ALA A 95 -3.28 -15.80 -8.45
CA ALA A 95 -4.20 -16.94 -8.34
C ALA A 95 -4.12 -17.79 -9.61
N MET A 96 -3.64 -19.03 -9.50
CA MET A 96 -3.62 -20.00 -10.59
C MET A 96 -4.99 -20.67 -10.75
N ALA A 97 -5.76 -20.72 -9.66
CA ALA A 97 -7.17 -21.10 -9.61
C ALA A 97 -8.00 -19.91 -9.09
N PRO A 98 -8.46 -18.99 -9.96
CA PRO A 98 -9.07 -17.72 -9.55
C PRO A 98 -10.35 -17.86 -8.72
N ASP A 99 -11.11 -18.93 -8.93
CA ASP A 99 -12.37 -19.21 -8.21
C ASP A 99 -12.16 -19.99 -6.90
N HIS A 100 -10.90 -20.25 -6.50
CA HIS A 100 -10.62 -21.02 -5.29
C HIS A 100 -10.94 -20.22 -4.02
N GLY A 101 -11.97 -20.63 -3.28
CA GLY A 101 -12.47 -19.91 -2.12
C GLY A 101 -11.41 -19.69 -1.01
N GLY A 102 -10.50 -20.64 -0.83
CA GLY A 102 -9.34 -20.49 0.07
C GLY A 102 -8.39 -19.33 -0.27
N VAL A 103 -8.07 -19.19 -1.56
CA VAL A 103 -7.16 -18.16 -2.07
C VAL A 103 -7.79 -16.78 -1.91
N ALA A 104 -9.08 -16.66 -2.23
CA ALA A 104 -9.84 -15.42 -2.01
C ALA A 104 -9.83 -15.01 -0.53
N ARG A 105 -10.11 -15.93 0.40
CA ARG A 105 -10.06 -15.64 1.85
C ARG A 105 -8.69 -15.18 2.30
N PHE A 106 -7.62 -15.78 1.78
CA PHE A 106 -6.25 -15.40 2.15
C PHE A 106 -5.90 -13.99 1.68
N ARG A 107 -6.21 -13.69 0.41
CA ARG A 107 -6.09 -12.33 -0.14
C ARG A 107 -6.84 -11.31 0.72
N ASP A 108 -8.12 -11.58 0.98
CA ASP A 108 -8.99 -10.63 1.67
C ASP A 108 -8.54 -10.44 3.13
N TRP A 109 -8.04 -11.50 3.77
CA TRP A 109 -7.45 -11.41 5.10
C TRP A 109 -6.17 -10.57 5.12
N LEU A 110 -5.26 -10.75 4.15
CA LEU A 110 -4.03 -9.96 4.04
C LEU A 110 -4.32 -8.46 3.90
N ALA A 111 -5.37 -8.11 3.15
CA ALA A 111 -5.81 -6.73 2.95
C ALA A 111 -6.64 -6.15 4.13
N SER A 112 -6.95 -6.96 5.14
CA SER A 112 -7.74 -6.54 6.29
C SER A 112 -6.87 -5.97 7.42
N GLU A 113 -7.48 -5.23 8.34
CA GLU A 113 -6.83 -4.76 9.58
C GLU A 113 -6.18 -5.89 10.40
N ALA A 114 -6.72 -7.10 10.34
CA ALA A 114 -6.11 -8.25 11.02
C ALA A 114 -4.83 -8.72 10.32
N GLY A 115 -4.81 -8.72 8.99
CA GLY A 115 -3.62 -9.03 8.18
C GLY A 115 -2.55 -7.96 8.33
N HIS A 116 -2.94 -6.69 8.26
CA HIS A 116 -2.03 -5.55 8.44
C HIS A 116 -1.37 -5.55 9.83
N ARG A 117 -2.12 -5.82 10.90
CA ARG A 117 -1.55 -5.96 12.24
C ARG A 117 -0.61 -7.16 12.35
N ALA A 118 -0.92 -8.27 11.69
CA ALA A 118 -0.03 -9.43 11.67
C ALA A 118 1.27 -9.14 10.91
N LEU A 119 1.22 -8.40 9.80
CA LEU A 119 2.41 -7.89 9.10
C LEU A 119 3.23 -6.96 9.99
N ALA A 120 2.59 -5.98 10.64
CA ALA A 120 3.28 -5.01 11.50
C ALA A 120 3.93 -5.65 12.74
N ALA A 121 3.34 -6.73 13.26
CA ALA A 121 3.88 -7.49 14.38
C ALA A 121 5.10 -8.35 14.01
N TYR A 122 5.35 -8.57 12.71
CA TYR A 122 6.55 -9.26 12.25
C TYR A 122 7.73 -8.30 12.20
N THR A 123 8.65 -8.46 13.16
CA THR A 123 9.87 -7.66 13.27
C THR A 123 11.10 -8.56 13.27
N VAL A 124 12.18 -8.08 12.65
CA VAL A 124 13.51 -8.70 12.69
C VAL A 124 14.45 -7.65 13.28
N ASP A 125 15.13 -7.98 14.37
CA ASP A 125 15.98 -7.06 15.13
C ASP A 125 15.26 -5.74 15.53
N GLY A 126 13.96 -5.85 15.83
CA GLY A 126 13.11 -4.70 16.20
C GLY A 126 12.64 -3.84 15.02
N VAL A 127 12.98 -4.20 13.77
CA VAL A 127 12.58 -3.46 12.57
C VAL A 127 11.42 -4.16 11.86
N THR A 128 10.36 -3.42 11.51
CA THR A 128 9.26 -3.91 10.66
C THR A 128 9.71 -3.94 9.20
N LEU A 129 9.92 -5.15 8.66
CA LEU A 129 10.43 -5.31 7.29
C LEU A 129 9.33 -5.33 6.22
N TYR A 130 8.10 -5.70 6.61
CA TYR A 130 6.98 -5.90 5.69
C TYR A 130 5.81 -5.02 6.10
N VAL A 131 5.28 -4.27 5.13
CA VAL A 131 4.19 -3.31 5.34
C VAL A 131 3.09 -3.48 4.29
N PRO A 132 1.86 -3.05 4.57
CA PRO A 132 0.81 -2.94 3.55
C PRO A 132 1.28 -2.12 2.33
N PRO A 133 0.88 -2.46 1.10
CA PRO A 133 1.35 -1.79 -0.12
C PRO A 133 1.12 -0.27 -0.13
N ALA A 134 0.03 0.19 0.49
CA ALA A 134 -0.29 1.61 0.60
C ALA A 134 0.74 2.39 1.44
N LEU A 135 1.28 1.79 2.52
CA LEU A 135 2.22 2.48 3.41
C LEU A 135 3.60 2.66 2.79
N ARG A 136 4.09 1.71 1.97
CA ARG A 136 5.36 1.92 1.23
C ARG A 136 5.24 3.05 0.21
N ARG A 137 4.07 3.22 -0.42
CA ARG A 137 3.85 4.31 -1.38
C ARG A 137 4.05 5.67 -0.72
N VAL A 138 3.61 5.84 0.52
CA VAL A 138 3.84 7.06 1.32
C VAL A 138 5.33 7.22 1.65
N ALA A 139 6.05 6.13 1.94
CA ALA A 139 7.48 6.16 2.27
C ALA A 139 8.43 6.31 1.05
N ARG A 140 7.94 6.15 -0.19
CA ARG A 140 8.76 6.30 -1.41
C ARG A 140 8.72 7.73 -1.99
N ALA A 141 7.84 8.60 -1.49
CA ALA A 141 7.74 9.99 -1.94
C ALA A 141 8.72 10.93 -1.21
N GLU A 142 9.99 10.55 -1.19
CA GLU A 142 11.11 11.49 -1.05
C GLU A 142 11.85 11.43 -2.40
N GLU A 143 11.17 11.85 -3.47
CA GLU A 143 11.90 12.30 -4.65
C GLU A 143 12.63 13.58 -4.22
N VAL A 144 13.95 13.58 -4.32
CA VAL A 144 14.76 14.79 -4.16
C VAL A 144 14.33 15.73 -5.28
N ILE A 145 13.50 16.71 -4.96
CA ILE A 145 13.18 17.79 -5.88
C ILE A 145 14.48 18.58 -6.08
N ASP A 146 15.00 18.54 -7.30
CA ASP A 146 16.22 19.26 -7.68
C ASP A 146 15.98 20.77 -7.56
N GLY A 147 16.87 21.48 -6.86
CA GLY A 147 16.73 22.90 -6.58
C GLY A 147 17.54 23.36 -5.36
N ASP A 148 17.89 24.66 -5.32
CA ASP A 148 18.59 25.26 -4.19
C ASP A 148 17.60 25.54 -3.05
N ALA A 149 17.56 24.66 -2.06
CA ALA A 149 16.65 24.76 -0.91
C ALA A 149 16.91 26.00 -0.03
N GLU A 150 18.15 26.51 0.03
CA GLU A 150 18.44 27.71 0.83
C GLU A 150 17.94 28.96 0.10
N ALA A 151 18.16 29.03 -1.22
CA ALA A 151 17.55 30.06 -2.06
C ALA A 151 16.01 29.97 -2.00
N GLY A 152 15.47 28.76 -2.04
CA GLY A 152 14.03 28.48 -1.90
C GLY A 152 13.45 28.99 -0.60
N ARG A 153 14.14 28.80 0.53
CA ARG A 153 13.76 29.35 1.84
C ARG A 153 13.71 30.87 1.81
N ALA A 154 14.76 31.52 1.28
CA ALA A 154 14.84 32.97 1.19
C ALA A 154 13.72 33.57 0.31
N LEU A 155 13.46 32.92 -0.84
CA LEU A 155 12.36 33.28 -1.74
C LEU A 155 11.01 33.11 -1.03
N ALA A 156 10.75 31.97 -0.39
CA ALA A 156 9.50 31.73 0.33
C ALA A 156 9.26 32.76 1.45
N LEU A 157 10.29 33.12 2.23
CA LEU A 157 10.17 34.17 3.25
C LEU A 157 9.82 35.53 2.64
N THR A 158 10.49 35.89 1.55
CA THR A 158 10.29 37.18 0.85
C THR A 158 8.87 37.28 0.26
N HIS A 159 8.41 36.19 -0.33
CA HIS A 159 7.24 36.18 -1.22
C HIS A 159 5.95 35.68 -0.56
N CYS A 160 6.07 34.75 0.39
CA CYS A 160 4.94 34.09 1.04
C CYS A 160 4.80 34.48 2.51
N GLY A 161 5.89 34.94 3.15
CA GLY A 161 6.00 35.18 4.59
C GLY A 161 5.01 36.19 5.18
N ARG A 162 4.50 37.12 4.36
CA ARG A 162 3.43 38.05 4.77
C ARG A 162 2.14 37.32 5.15
N CYS A 163 1.83 36.24 4.46
CA CYS A 163 0.58 35.50 4.66
C CYS A 163 0.85 34.23 5.46
N HIS A 164 1.80 33.42 5.01
CA HIS A 164 2.07 32.09 5.57
C HIS A 164 3.25 32.11 6.54
N VAL A 165 3.17 31.32 7.62
CA VAL A 165 4.34 30.98 8.42
C VAL A 165 5.22 30.02 7.61
N VAL A 166 6.34 30.51 7.09
CA VAL A 166 7.29 29.75 6.25
C VAL A 166 8.32 28.99 7.10
N ASP A 167 8.74 29.59 8.22
CA ASP A 167 9.67 29.02 9.18
C ASP A 167 9.16 29.28 10.61
N ARG A 168 9.42 28.34 11.52
CA ARG A 168 9.09 28.49 12.95
C ARG A 168 9.81 29.66 13.59
N ALA A 169 11.01 30.00 13.11
CA ALA A 169 11.76 31.15 13.61
C ALA A 169 11.04 32.49 13.35
N ASP A 170 10.22 32.57 12.29
CA ASP A 170 9.61 33.82 11.81
C ASP A 170 8.09 33.89 12.04
N ARG A 171 7.57 33.09 12.98
CA ARG A 171 6.12 32.93 13.28
C ARG A 171 5.35 34.23 13.54
N LEU A 172 6.03 35.29 13.99
CA LEU A 172 5.40 36.57 14.34
C LEU A 172 5.07 37.45 13.12
N ASN A 173 5.54 37.09 11.92
CA ASN A 173 5.43 37.93 10.72
C ASN A 173 4.28 37.54 9.78
N ALA A 174 3.51 36.49 10.09
CA ALA A 174 2.51 35.91 9.20
C ALA A 174 1.07 36.05 9.72
N LEU A 175 0.10 35.93 8.82
CA LEU A 175 -1.33 35.92 9.17
C LEU A 175 -1.70 34.58 9.80
N GLY A 176 -2.11 34.60 11.07
CA GLY A 176 -2.52 33.40 11.81
C GLY A 176 -3.77 32.69 11.26
N SER A 177 -4.44 33.24 10.24
CA SER A 177 -5.62 32.67 9.58
C SER A 177 -5.30 31.83 8.35
N THR A 178 -4.05 31.83 7.86
CA THR A 178 -3.63 30.98 6.74
C THR A 178 -2.75 29.83 7.24
N PRO A 179 -2.83 28.63 6.63
CA PRO A 179 -2.07 27.48 7.09
C PRO A 179 -0.56 27.69 6.92
N SER A 180 0.24 27.23 7.87
CA SER A 180 1.71 27.30 7.76
C SER A 180 2.25 26.33 6.70
N PHE A 181 3.47 26.59 6.22
CA PHE A 181 4.15 25.70 5.28
C PHE A 181 4.29 24.29 5.85
N GLU A 182 4.60 24.17 7.14
CA GLU A 182 4.69 22.87 7.82
C GLU A 182 3.36 22.10 7.79
N ILE A 183 2.24 22.75 8.10
CA ILE A 183 0.92 22.10 8.05
C ILE A 183 0.61 21.65 6.63
N LEU A 184 0.85 22.51 5.64
CA LEU A 184 0.65 22.18 4.23
C LEU A 184 1.55 21.03 3.78
N ARG A 185 2.80 20.97 4.25
CA ARG A 185 3.76 19.90 3.97
C ARG A 185 3.33 18.54 4.50
N GLY A 186 2.54 18.51 5.58
CA GLY A 186 1.98 17.29 6.15
C GLY A 186 0.80 16.70 5.36
N LEU A 187 0.27 17.41 4.35
CA LEU A 187 -0.87 16.93 3.57
C LEU A 187 -0.45 15.90 2.51
N PRO A 188 -1.28 14.90 2.18
CA PRO A 188 -0.96 13.90 1.13
C PRO A 188 -0.74 14.50 -0.27
N ASP A 189 -1.37 15.64 -0.55
CA ASP A 189 -1.32 16.36 -1.83
C ASP A 189 -0.47 17.64 -1.77
N TRP A 190 0.47 17.72 -0.81
CA TRP A 190 1.28 18.93 -0.58
C TRP A 190 2.00 19.39 -1.85
N GLU A 191 2.62 18.49 -2.59
CA GLU A 191 3.42 18.83 -3.78
C GLU A 191 2.58 19.52 -4.85
N GLU A 192 1.39 18.97 -5.16
CA GLU A 192 0.44 19.57 -6.11
C GLU A 192 -0.07 20.94 -5.62
N ARG A 193 -0.24 21.11 -4.30
CA ARG A 193 -0.68 22.38 -3.72
C ARG A 193 0.38 23.46 -3.87
N PHE A 194 1.64 23.14 -3.57
CA PHE A 194 2.75 24.08 -3.69
C PHE A 194 3.09 24.34 -5.17
N ALA A 195 3.17 23.31 -6.01
CA ALA A 195 3.50 23.47 -7.43
C ALA A 195 2.42 24.26 -8.19
N GLY A 196 1.15 24.13 -7.79
CA GLY A 196 0.03 24.84 -8.40
C GLY A 196 -0.48 26.04 -7.60
N PHE A 197 0.27 26.55 -6.62
CA PHE A 197 -0.25 27.54 -5.67
C PHE A 197 -0.81 28.79 -6.38
N PHE A 198 -0.15 29.24 -7.45
CA PHE A 198 -0.51 30.42 -8.25
C PHE A 198 -1.90 30.32 -8.88
N ALA A 199 -2.45 29.10 -9.02
CA ALA A 199 -3.80 28.85 -9.54
C ALA A 199 -4.86 28.71 -8.42
N ARG A 200 -4.46 28.72 -7.15
CA ARG A 200 -5.35 28.48 -5.99
C ARG A 200 -5.64 29.79 -5.26
N ASN A 201 -6.92 30.10 -5.07
CA ASN A 201 -7.35 31.30 -4.33
C ASN A 201 -6.67 31.39 -2.95
N PRO A 202 -6.21 32.58 -2.54
CA PRO A 202 -6.36 33.88 -3.22
C PRO A 202 -5.24 34.23 -4.23
N HIS A 203 -4.27 33.35 -4.47
CA HIS A 203 -3.02 33.66 -5.19
C HIS A 203 -3.17 34.14 -6.64
N PRO A 204 -4.12 33.67 -7.48
CA PRO A 204 -4.24 34.14 -8.86
C PRO A 204 -4.42 35.65 -8.99
N ALA A 205 -4.98 36.31 -7.97
CA ALA A 205 -5.25 37.74 -8.00
C ALA A 205 -3.99 38.61 -7.85
N PHE A 206 -2.85 38.04 -7.44
CA PHE A 206 -1.62 38.80 -7.16
C PHE A 206 -0.34 38.05 -7.48
N THR A 207 -0.39 36.92 -8.19
CA THR A 207 0.82 36.13 -8.54
C THR A 207 1.10 36.22 -10.03
N GLN A 208 2.36 36.45 -10.39
CA GLN A 208 2.87 36.37 -11.76
C GLN A 208 4.07 35.44 -11.84
N ILE A 209 4.00 34.52 -12.78
CA ILE A 209 5.09 33.62 -13.16
C ILE A 209 5.25 33.74 -14.68
N PRO A 210 6.33 34.35 -15.19
CA PRO A 210 6.55 34.51 -16.61
C PRO A 210 6.38 33.19 -17.36
N SER A 211 5.68 33.23 -18.50
CA SER A 211 5.38 32.08 -19.35
C SER A 211 4.48 30.99 -18.73
N VAL A 212 3.96 31.20 -17.52
CA VAL A 212 3.04 30.27 -16.83
C VAL A 212 1.70 30.92 -16.51
N THR A 213 1.68 32.12 -15.94
CA THR A 213 0.45 32.86 -15.64
C THR A 213 0.12 33.87 -16.73
N ALA A 214 -1.17 34.13 -16.93
CA ALA A 214 -1.59 35.24 -17.77
C ALA A 214 -1.28 36.59 -17.08
N PRO A 215 -0.97 37.65 -17.84
CA PRO A 215 -0.90 39.00 -17.29
C PRO A 215 -2.22 39.39 -16.62
N PHE A 216 -2.17 40.25 -15.60
CA PHE A 216 -3.38 40.78 -14.98
C PHE A 216 -4.21 41.54 -16.01
N ALA A 217 -5.52 41.39 -15.94
CA ALA A 217 -6.43 42.13 -16.80
C ALA A 217 -6.31 43.63 -16.49
N ILE A 218 -6.29 44.48 -17.52
CA ILE A 218 -6.09 45.93 -17.38
C ILE A 218 -7.18 46.57 -16.50
N ASP A 219 -8.39 46.01 -16.54
CA ASP A 219 -9.57 46.44 -15.78
C ASP A 219 -9.67 45.79 -14.39
N LEU A 220 -8.80 44.85 -14.05
CA LEU A 220 -8.76 44.18 -12.75
C LEU A 220 -7.31 44.15 -12.20
N PRO A 221 -6.78 45.32 -11.77
CA PRO A 221 -5.44 45.38 -11.21
C PRO A 221 -5.34 44.55 -9.91
N PRO A 222 -4.14 44.02 -9.61
CA PRO A 222 -3.92 43.21 -8.41
C PRO A 222 -4.21 44.02 -7.14
N PRO A 223 -4.88 43.44 -6.13
CA PRO A 223 -5.32 44.16 -4.93
C PRO A 223 -4.17 44.51 -3.97
N ILE A 224 -2.99 43.94 -4.19
CA ILE A 224 -1.76 44.12 -3.41
C ILE A 224 -0.57 44.13 -4.37
N VAL A 225 0.60 44.55 -3.88
CA VAL A 225 1.85 44.43 -4.65
C VAL A 225 2.02 42.98 -5.10
N PRO A 226 2.15 42.72 -6.42
CA PRO A 226 2.27 41.38 -6.95
C PRO A 226 3.47 40.63 -6.40
N LEU A 227 3.26 39.34 -6.23
CA LEU A 227 4.29 38.35 -6.13
C LEU A 227 4.76 38.01 -7.56
N GLU A 228 6.04 38.23 -7.84
CA GLU A 228 6.66 37.86 -9.13
C GLU A 228 7.81 36.89 -8.86
N ILE A 229 7.73 35.69 -9.43
CA ILE A 229 8.76 34.65 -9.33
C ILE A 229 8.90 33.93 -10.68
N THR A 230 10.06 33.33 -10.95
CA THR A 230 10.29 32.49 -12.12
C THR A 230 9.89 31.02 -11.87
N VAL A 231 9.95 30.19 -12.92
CA VAL A 231 9.75 28.74 -12.78
C VAL A 231 10.89 28.12 -11.97
N GLU A 232 12.11 28.65 -12.14
CA GLU A 232 13.29 28.25 -11.39
C GLU A 232 13.16 28.59 -9.90
N ASP A 233 12.64 29.79 -9.58
CA ASP A 233 12.35 30.20 -8.20
C ASP A 233 11.29 29.30 -7.56
N LEU A 234 10.24 28.95 -8.32
CA LEU A 234 9.22 27.99 -7.87
C LEU A 234 9.84 26.62 -7.59
N GLY A 235 10.76 26.16 -8.43
CA GLY A 235 11.52 24.92 -8.22
C GLY A 235 12.34 24.96 -6.92
N ALA A 236 13.04 26.07 -6.66
CA ALA A 236 13.80 26.26 -5.42
C ALA A 236 12.88 26.25 -4.18
N ILE A 237 11.71 26.91 -4.23
CA ILE A 237 10.72 26.89 -3.15
C ILE A 237 10.20 25.45 -2.92
N LEU A 238 9.94 24.69 -3.99
CA LEU A 238 9.52 23.29 -3.87
C LEU A 238 10.61 22.42 -3.23
N ALA A 239 11.88 22.61 -3.60
CA ALA A 239 13.01 21.91 -2.99
C ALA A 239 13.14 22.22 -1.49
N TYR A 240 12.95 23.48 -1.09
CA TYR A 240 12.90 23.86 0.33
C TYR A 240 11.78 23.14 1.08
N VAL A 241 10.55 23.19 0.55
CA VAL A 241 9.37 22.57 1.18
C VAL A 241 9.51 21.05 1.27
N ALA A 242 10.08 20.40 0.24
CA ALA A 242 10.31 18.96 0.22
C ALA A 242 11.17 18.51 1.41
N GLY A 243 12.21 19.28 1.74
CA GLY A 243 13.12 19.04 2.86
C GLY A 243 12.58 19.40 4.25
N MET A 244 11.39 20.01 4.35
CA MET A 244 10.77 20.30 5.64
C MET A 244 10.26 19.03 6.32
N THR A 245 10.51 18.89 7.62
CA THR A 245 9.91 17.82 8.42
C THR A 245 8.41 18.08 8.59
N PRO A 246 7.52 17.20 8.11
CA PRO A 246 6.09 17.36 8.32
C PRO A 246 5.74 17.24 9.82
N PRO A 247 4.79 18.04 10.32
CA PRO A 247 4.31 17.92 11.68
C PRO A 247 3.52 16.61 11.84
N ASP A 248 3.58 16.02 13.04
CA ASP A 248 2.66 14.96 13.42
C ASP A 248 1.25 15.56 13.59
N LEU A 249 0.42 15.39 12.57
CA LEU A 249 -0.97 15.87 12.57
C LEU A 249 -1.94 14.89 13.24
N GLY A 250 -1.45 13.76 13.78
CA GLY A 250 -2.28 12.69 14.33
C GLY A 250 -3.07 11.91 13.28
N ALA A 251 -3.85 10.94 13.72
CA ALA A 251 -4.71 10.16 12.82
C ALA A 251 -5.80 11.05 12.20
N PRO A 252 -6.19 10.82 10.93
CA PRO A 252 -7.29 11.55 10.29
C PRO A 252 -8.54 11.51 11.17
N LEU A 253 -9.19 12.67 11.35
CA LEU A 253 -10.46 12.77 12.07
C LEU A 253 -11.49 11.89 11.37
N GLN A 254 -11.94 10.83 12.06
CA GLN A 254 -13.03 10.00 11.56
C GLN A 254 -14.31 10.81 11.66
N VAL A 255 -14.82 11.24 10.50
CA VAL A 255 -16.14 11.87 10.40
C VAL A 255 -17.18 10.78 10.61
N GLN A 256 -17.95 10.90 11.69
CA GLN A 256 -19.10 10.02 11.98
C GLN A 256 -20.30 10.38 11.12
#